data_AF-A0A318T457-F1
#
_entry.id   AF-A0A318T457-F1
#
_cell.length_a   1.000
_cell.length_b   1.000
_cell.length_c   1.000
_cell.angle_alpha   90.00
_cell.angle_beta   90.00
_cell.angle_gamma   90.00
#
_symmetry.space_group_name_H-M   'P 1'
#
loop_
_entity.id
_entity.type
_entity.pdbx_description
1 polymer ?
#
loop_
_entity_poly.entity_id
_entity_poly.type
_entity_poly.pdbx_seq_one_letter_code
_entity_poly.pdbx_strand_id
1 'polypeptide(L)' 'MADLVLRPSSHYPDKPFALQLRHHGPVETEYRTLCRVNRSTADEIINAGGAFWLLGEPKEASNDHD' A
#
# COMPACT_ATOMS: atom_id res chain seq x y z
N MET A 1 -17.03 7.90 2.58
CA MET A 1 -15.85 8.45 1.89
C MET A 1 -14.90 7.30 1.63
N ALA A 2 -14.16 7.32 0.52
CA ALA A 2 -13.25 6.24 0.17
C ALA A 2 -11.84 6.78 -0.03
N ASP A 3 -10.85 6.07 0.51
CA ASP A 3 -9.44 6.40 0.39
C ASP A 3 -8.69 5.30 -0.35
N LEU A 4 -7.63 5.64 -1.06
CA LEU A 4 -6.69 4.66 -1.57
C LEU A 4 -5.57 4.44 -0.55
N VAL A 5 -5.28 3.17 -0.28
CA VAL A 5 -4.23 2.76 0.65
C VAL A 5 -3.32 1.72 0.03
N LEU A 6 -2.04 1.79 0.36
CA LEU A 6 -1.06 0.77 0.00
C LEU A 6 -0.74 -0.10 1.21
N ARG A 7 -0.89 -1.42 1.03
CA ARG A 7 -0.60 -2.42 2.06
C ARG A 7 0.54 -3.34 1.63
N PRO A 8 1.62 -3.47 2.41
CA PRO A 8 2.66 -4.45 2.14
C PRO A 8 2.14 -5.89 2.30
N SER A 9 2.62 -6.79 1.45
CA SER A 9 2.27 -8.21 1.38
C SER A 9 3.49 -9.03 0.99
N SER A 10 3.92 -9.92 1.88
CA SER A 10 5.05 -10.83 1.64
C SER A 10 4.70 -12.02 0.76
N HIS A 11 3.44 -12.15 0.34
CA HIS A 11 2.96 -13.31 -0.42
C HIS A 11 3.27 -13.20 -1.92
N TYR A 12 3.59 -12.00 -2.41
CA TYR A 12 3.83 -11.72 -3.82
C TYR A 12 5.15 -10.94 -4.00
N PRO A 13 6.29 -11.63 -4.13
CA PRO A 13 7.60 -10.98 -4.12
C PRO A 13 7.81 -9.99 -5.27
N ASP A 14 7.27 -10.25 -6.47
CA ASP A 14 7.37 -9.32 -7.61
C ASP A 14 6.51 -8.06 -7.46
N LYS A 15 5.43 -8.15 -6.67
CA LYS A 15 4.46 -7.06 -6.48
C LYS A 15 4.01 -7.03 -5.01
N PRO A 16 4.93 -6.65 -4.09
CA PRO A 16 4.72 -6.81 -2.66
C PRO A 16 3.77 -5.77 -2.07
N PHE A 17 3.16 -4.88 -2.86
CA PHE A 17 2.20 -3.90 -2.37
C PHE A 17 0.83 -4.10 -3.00
N ALA A 18 -0.20 -4.22 -2.17
CA ALA A 18 -1.58 -4.22 -2.61
C ALA A 18 -2.12 -2.79 -2.54
N LEU A 19 -2.56 -2.26 -3.69
CA LEU A 19 -3.35 -1.04 -3.73
C LEU A 19 -4.81 -1.40 -3.41
N GLN A 20 -5.33 -0.82 -2.34
CA GLN A 20 -6.67 -1.13 -1.84
C GLN A 20 -7.50 0.14 -1.76
N LEU A 21 -8.78 0.03 -2.12
CA LEU A 21 -9.79 1.02 -1.80
C LEU A 21 -10.30 0.74 -0.39
N ARG A 22 -10.10 1.69 0.52
CA ARG A 22 -10.65 1.70 1.87
C ARG A 22 -11.95 2.47 1.86
N HIS A 23 -13.08 1.79 2.04
CA HIS A 23 -14.40 2.41 2.08
C HIS A 23 -14.88 2.53 3.52
N HIS A 24 -15.14 3.76 3.97
CA HIS A 24 -15.69 4.03 5.30
C HIS A 24 -17.21 3.89 5.26
N GLY A 25 -17.70 2.73 5.67
CA GLY A 25 -19.13 2.46 5.87
C GLY A 25 -19.61 2.92 7.27
N PRO A 26 -20.93 2.94 7.50
CA PRO A 26 -21.52 3.34 8.78
C PRO A 26 -21.29 2.32 9.91
N VAL A 27 -21.01 1.06 9.57
CA VAL A 27 -20.84 -0.05 10.54
C VAL A 27 -19.39 -0.51 10.58
N GLU A 28 -18.73 -0.62 9.44
CA GLU A 28 -17.36 -1.11 9.33
C GLU A 28 -16.60 -0.46 8.17
N THR A 29 -15.27 -0.54 8.25
CA THR A 29 -14.38 -0.14 7.16
C THR A 29 -14.07 -1.34 6.27
N GLU A 30 -14.49 -1.28 5.01
CA GLU A 30 -14.22 -2.32 4.03
C GLU A 30 -12.95 -2.02 3.24
N TYR A 31 -12.19 -3.07 2.90
CA TYR A 31 -11.01 -2.98 2.07
C TYR A 31 -11.17 -3.82 0.82
N ARG A 32 -11.07 -3.21 -0.36
CA ARG A 32 -11.08 -3.93 -1.64
C ARG A 32 -9.74 -3.77 -2.35
N THR A 33 -9.06 -4.88 -2.60
CA THR A 33 -7.82 -4.89 -3.39
C THR A 33 -8.14 -4.63 -4.86
N LEU A 34 -7.59 -3.55 -5.42
CA LEU A 34 -7.74 -3.20 -6.82
C LEU A 34 -6.69 -3.92 -7.66
N CYS A 35 -5.43 -3.80 -7.25
CA CYS A 35 -4.30 -4.42 -7.93
C CYS A 35 -3.11 -4.60 -6.97
N ARG A 36 -2.08 -5.28 -7.46
CA ARG A 36 -0.78 -5.37 -6.79
C ARG A 36 0.27 -4.64 -7.62
N VAL A 37 1.19 -3.98 -6.96
CA VAL A 37 2.22 -3.14 -7.56
C VAL A 37 3.59 -3.41 -6.92
N ASN A 38 4.66 -3.08 -7.64
CA ASN A 38 6.02 -3.15 -7.13
C ASN A 38 6.35 -1.89 -6.29
N ARG A 39 7.56 -1.81 -5.69
CA ARG A 39 7.98 -0.67 -4.87
C ARG A 39 7.97 0.65 -5.66
N SER A 40 8.54 0.67 -6.86
CA SER A 40 8.60 1.88 -7.68
C SER A 40 7.22 2.46 -7.97
N THR A 41 6.28 1.63 -8.42
CA THR A 41 4.91 2.07 -8.68
C THR A 41 4.18 2.47 -7.40
N ALA A 42 4.42 1.79 -6.27
CA ALA A 42 3.83 2.19 -5.00
C ALA A 42 4.29 3.59 -4.58
N ASP A 43 5.59 3.87 -4.71
CA ASP A 43 6.19 5.17 -4.42
C ASP A 43 5.63 6.29 -5.31
N GLU A 44 5.49 6.04 -6.61
CA GLU A 44 4.85 6.97 -7.55
C GLU A 44 3.41 7.32 -7.14
N ILE A 45 2.61 6.33 -6.72
CA ILE A 45 1.23 6.56 -6.28
C ILE A 45 1.18 7.41 -5.00
N ILE A 46 2.08 7.17 -4.05
CA ILE A 46 2.20 7.96 -2.80
C ILE A 46 2.61 9.39 -3.13
N ASN A 47 3.65 9.58 -3.95
CA ASN A 47 4.19 10.89 -4.33
C ASN A 47 3.19 11.72 -5.14
N ALA A 48 2.34 11.07 -5.94
CA ALA A 48 1.23 11.73 -6.63
C ALA A 48 0.12 12.22 -5.68
N GLY A 49 0.22 11.91 -4.38
CA GLY A 49 -0.83 12.19 -3.38
C GLY A 49 -2.09 11.33 -3.58
N GLY A 50 -1.99 10.28 -4.38
CA GLY A 50 -3.12 9.43 -4.77
C GLY A 50 -3.45 8.36 -3.74
N ALA A 51 -2.53 8.00 -2.84
CA ALA A 51 -2.74 7.03 -1.76
C ALA A 51 -1.84 7.34 -0.56
N PHE A 52 -2.00 6.58 0.53
CA PHE A 52 -1.08 6.57 1.67
C PHE A 52 -0.78 5.14 2.15
N TRP A 53 0.32 4.97 2.87
CA TRP A 53 0.70 3.69 3.46
C TRP A 53 -0.23 3.31 4.61
N LEU A 54 -0.86 2.13 4.55
CA LEU A 54 -1.85 1.70 5.55
C LEU A 54 -1.24 1.49 6.95
N LEU A 55 0.02 1.06 7.03
CA LEU A 55 0.71 0.73 8.29
C LEU A 55 1.94 1.63 8.53
N GLY A 56 2.00 2.78 7.85
CA GLY A 56 3.21 3.59 7.75
C GLY A 56 4.13 3.10 6.63
N GLU A 57 5.08 3.96 6.27
CA GLU A 57 6.06 3.65 5.21
C GLU A 57 6.80 2.35 5.57
N PRO A 58 6.83 1.35 4.68
CA PRO A 58 7.65 0.19 4.89
C PRO A 58 9.08 0.68 4.97
N LYS A 59 9.67 0.57 6.17
CA LYS A 59 11.11 0.75 6.34
C LYS A 59 11.76 -0.18 5.34
N GLU A 60 12.45 0.39 4.37
CA GLU A 60 13.42 -0.37 3.58
C GLU A 60 14.26 -1.09 4.65
N ALA A 61 14.36 -2.42 4.56
CA ALA A 61 15.32 -3.12 5.39
C ALA A 61 16.66 -2.53 4.99
N SER A 62 17.15 -1.55 5.77
CA SER A 62 18.44 -0.93 5.57
C SER A 62 19.41 -2.10 5.55
N ASN A 63 19.89 -2.42 4.36
CA ASN A 63 20.90 -3.43 4.16
C ASN A 63 22.21 -2.78 4.63
N ASP A 64 22.31 -2.61 5.95
CA ASP A 64 23.52 -2.28 6.67
C ASP A 64 24.39 -3.55 6.55
N HIS A 65 25.12 -3.60 5.44
CA HIS A 65 26.17 -4.58 5.20
C HIS A 65 27.46 -3.84 5.60
N ASP A 66 27.85 -4.01 6.86
CA ASP A 66 29.20 -3.72 7.37
C ASP A 66 30.18 -4.79 6.87
#